data_AF-A0A6A6ZZM3-F1
#
_entry.id   AF-A0A6A6ZZM3-F1
#
_cell.length_a   1.000
_cell.length_b   1.000
_cell.length_c   1.000
_cell.angle_alpha   90.00
_cell.angle_beta   90.00
_cell.angle_gamma   90.00
#
_symmetry.space_group_name_H-M   'P 1'
#
loop_
_entity.id
_entity.type
_entity.pdbx_description
1 polymer ?
#
loop_
_entity_poly.entity_id
_entity_poly.type
_entity_poly.pdbx_seq_one_letter_code
_entity_poly.pdbx_strand_id
1 'polypeptide(L)'
;LPEPTPHIRLLQIIAGSFRQEIVCDLSIWPLNTAPSYIAISYTWDNPTPTLDMTVTKRRMVGRLNSQYALQQAFNQTKGRQQYLWLDAICIDQNNDREKGHQVALMGELYKRAAQVLACVG
;
A
#
# COMPACT_ATOMS: atom_id res chain seq x y z
N LEU A 1 0.70 30.97 -6.17
CA LEU A 1 -0.25 29.89 -5.82
C LEU A 1 0.51 28.96 -4.88
N PRO A 2 -0.02 28.58 -3.71
CA PRO A 2 0.63 27.53 -2.93
C PRO A 2 0.72 26.28 -3.82
N GLU A 3 1.89 25.68 -3.88
CA GLU A 3 2.10 24.47 -4.69
C GLU A 3 1.07 23.40 -4.30
N PRO A 4 0.59 22.58 -5.25
CA PRO A 4 -0.34 21.50 -4.93
C PRO A 4 0.27 20.66 -3.82
N THR A 5 -0.40 20.61 -2.67
CA THR A 5 0.07 19.83 -1.52
C THR A 5 0.27 18.39 -1.95
N PRO A 6 1.40 17.75 -1.61
CA PRO A 6 1.61 16.34 -1.93
C PRO A 6 0.51 15.50 -1.27
N HIS A 7 0.01 14.50 -1.98
CA HIS A 7 -1.01 13.56 -1.50
C HIS A 7 -0.43 12.15 -1.41
N ILE A 8 -1.02 11.34 -0.53
CA ILE A 8 -0.70 9.94 -0.30
C ILE A 8 -1.97 9.11 -0.43
N ARG A 9 -1.88 7.90 -1.01
CA ARG A 9 -2.96 6.91 -0.92
C ARG A 9 -2.67 5.92 0.19
N LEU A 10 -3.66 5.65 1.03
CA LEU A 10 -3.56 4.70 2.13
C LEU A 10 -4.58 3.59 1.96
N LEU A 11 -4.10 2.36 2.11
CA LEU A 11 -4.87 1.14 2.02
C LEU A 11 -5.37 0.75 3.41
N GLN A 12 -6.66 0.49 3.55
CA GLN A 12 -7.26 -0.04 4.76
C GLN A 12 -7.84 -1.42 4.47
N ILE A 13 -7.51 -2.41 5.30
CA ILE A 13 -8.11 -3.75 5.17
C ILE A 13 -9.47 -3.72 5.89
N ILE A 14 -10.54 -4.00 5.14
CA ILE A 14 -11.92 -3.97 5.63
C ILE A 14 -12.37 -5.35 6.09
N ALA A 15 -12.02 -6.38 5.32
CA ALA A 15 -12.31 -7.76 5.61
C ALA A 15 -11.30 -8.67 4.92
N GLY A 16 -11.13 -9.89 5.44
CA GLY A 16 -10.25 -10.89 4.85
C GLY A 16 -9.58 -11.74 5.92
N SER A 17 -8.99 -12.85 5.50
CA SER A 17 -8.18 -13.70 6.35
C SER A 17 -6.93 -14.19 5.61
N PHE A 18 -5.99 -14.77 6.36
CA PHE A 18 -4.74 -15.27 5.81
C PHE A 18 -5.01 -16.31 4.70
N ARG A 19 -4.36 -16.15 3.53
CA ARG A 19 -4.56 -16.98 2.32
C ARG A 19 -5.99 -16.96 1.73
N GLN A 20 -6.84 -16.05 2.17
CA GLN A 20 -8.16 -15.80 1.56
C GLN A 20 -8.19 -14.45 0.85
N GLU A 21 -9.29 -14.17 0.17
CA GLU A 21 -9.53 -12.87 -0.43
C GLU A 21 -9.49 -11.77 0.65
N ILE A 22 -8.64 -10.77 0.43
CA ILE A 22 -8.60 -9.57 1.25
C ILE A 22 -9.37 -8.48 0.51
N VAL A 23 -10.37 -7.93 1.19
CA VAL A 23 -11.12 -6.75 0.76
C VAL A 23 -10.47 -5.53 1.39
N CYS A 24 -9.91 -4.68 0.55
CA CYS A 24 -9.31 -3.43 0.98
C CYS A 24 -10.11 -2.23 0.47
N ASP A 25 -9.96 -1.10 1.15
CA ASP A 25 -10.36 0.20 0.65
C ASP A 25 -9.14 1.12 0.51
N LEU A 26 -9.17 2.00 -0.48
CA LEU A 26 -8.08 2.90 -0.80
C LEU A 26 -8.58 4.34 -0.66
N SER A 27 -7.96 5.10 0.22
CA SER A 27 -8.33 6.49 0.53
C SER A 27 -7.18 7.43 0.22
N ILE A 28 -7.49 8.66 -0.22
CA ILE A 28 -6.50 9.68 -0.57
C ILE A 28 -6.47 10.73 0.53
N TRP A 29 -5.26 11.07 0.98
CA TRP A 29 -5.03 12.06 2.03
C TRP A 29 -3.98 13.08 1.60
N PRO A 30 -4.10 14.35 2.00
CA PRO A 30 -2.97 15.27 1.99
C PRO A 30 -1.85 14.75 2.90
N LEU A 31 -0.59 14.80 2.46
CA LEU A 31 0.54 14.21 3.20
C LEU A 31 0.76 14.82 4.59
N ASN A 32 0.35 16.07 4.79
CA ASN A 32 0.45 16.79 6.06
C ASN A 32 -0.67 16.44 7.07
N THR A 33 -1.81 15.95 6.59
CA THR A 33 -2.97 15.59 7.42
C THR A 33 -3.28 14.10 7.36
N ALA A 34 -2.40 13.31 6.76
CA ALA A 34 -2.57 11.86 6.65
C ALA A 34 -2.61 11.22 8.04
N PRO A 35 -3.52 10.26 8.28
CA PRO A 35 -3.55 9.50 9.51
C PRO A 35 -2.27 8.66 9.66
N SER A 36 -1.96 8.22 10.88
CA SER A 36 -0.85 7.30 11.13
C SER A 36 -0.98 6.03 10.29
N TYR A 37 0.09 5.66 9.59
CA TYR A 37 0.13 4.49 8.71
C TYR A 37 1.42 3.69 8.88
N ILE A 38 1.37 2.44 8.41
CA ILE A 38 2.52 1.55 8.31
C ILE A 38 2.94 1.46 6.86
N ALA A 39 4.22 1.70 6.58
CA ALA A 39 4.78 1.45 5.26
C ALA A 39 5.27 0.00 5.15
N ILE A 40 5.06 -0.62 4.00
CA ILE A 40 5.51 -1.98 3.71
C ILE A 40 6.61 -1.88 2.65
N SER A 41 7.78 -2.40 3.00
CA SER A 41 8.91 -2.58 2.09
C SER A 41 9.01 -4.06 1.73
N TYR A 42 9.09 -4.37 0.45
CA TYR A 42 9.13 -5.73 -0.06
C TYR A 42 9.92 -5.75 -1.37
N THR A 43 10.41 -6.93 -1.75
CA THR A 43 11.09 -7.10 -3.04
C THR A 43 10.07 -7.17 -4.17
N TRP A 44 10.32 -6.42 -5.24
CA TRP A 44 9.58 -6.54 -6.49
C TRP A 44 10.14 -7.75 -7.26
N ASP A 45 9.75 -8.97 -6.90
CA ASP A 45 10.21 -10.18 -7.61
C ASP A 45 9.25 -10.61 -8.74
N ASN A 46 9.71 -11.58 -9.53
CA ASN A 46 9.23 -12.01 -10.85
C ASN A 46 7.68 -12.12 -10.99
N PRO A 47 7.10 -11.78 -12.16
CA PRO A 47 5.68 -11.52 -12.38
C PRO A 47 4.86 -12.81 -12.55
N THR A 48 4.93 -13.73 -11.60
CA THR A 48 3.98 -14.85 -11.54
C THR A 48 2.75 -14.37 -10.76
N PRO A 49 1.61 -14.09 -11.43
CA PRO A 49 0.37 -13.75 -10.73
C PRO A 49 -0.18 -15.01 -10.08
N THR A 50 -0.42 -15.01 -8.77
CA THR A 50 -0.84 -16.25 -8.10
C THR A 50 -2.05 -16.16 -7.20
N LEU A 51 -2.62 -14.98 -6.91
CA LEU A 51 -3.94 -14.88 -6.28
C LEU A 51 -4.65 -13.58 -6.66
N ASP A 52 -5.98 -13.59 -6.67
CA ASP A 52 -6.80 -12.39 -6.89
C ASP A 52 -6.94 -11.58 -5.59
N MET A 53 -6.86 -10.25 -5.69
CA MET A 53 -7.19 -9.33 -4.60
C MET A 53 -8.24 -8.33 -5.06
N THR A 54 -9.18 -8.00 -4.18
CA THR A 54 -10.19 -6.98 -4.46
C THR A 54 -9.89 -5.73 -3.64
N VAL A 55 -9.44 -4.67 -4.33
CA VAL A 55 -9.17 -3.34 -3.74
C VAL A 55 -10.27 -2.39 -4.21
N THR A 56 -11.02 -1.81 -3.28
CA THR A 56 -12.10 -0.84 -3.53
C THR A 56 -13.09 -1.33 -4.58
N LYS A 57 -13.55 -2.59 -4.44
CA LYS A 57 -14.47 -3.26 -5.39
C LYS A 57 -13.94 -3.40 -6.83
N ARG A 58 -12.66 -3.11 -7.08
CA ARG A 58 -11.96 -3.43 -8.33
C ARG A 58 -11.03 -4.60 -8.05
N ARG A 59 -11.13 -5.63 -8.88
CA ARG A 59 -10.21 -6.77 -8.84
C ARG A 59 -8.86 -6.28 -9.35
N MET A 60 -7.88 -6.18 -8.45
CA MET A 60 -6.51 -5.83 -8.79
C MET A 60 -5.68 -7.11 -8.76
N VAL A 61 -5.02 -7.41 -9.87
CA VAL A 61 -4.00 -8.46 -9.89
C VAL A 61 -2.75 -7.86 -9.25
N GLY A 62 -2.58 -8.11 -7.96
CA GLY A 62 -1.36 -7.75 -7.23
C GLY A 62 -0.21 -8.65 -7.68
N ARG A 63 1.02 -8.13 -7.64
CA ARG A 63 2.22 -8.98 -7.78
C ARG A 63 2.31 -9.90 -6.55
N LEU A 64 2.79 -11.13 -6.72
CA LEU A 64 2.83 -12.14 -5.66
C LEU A 64 3.37 -11.61 -4.32
N ASN A 65 4.46 -10.85 -4.41
CA ASN A 65 5.14 -10.32 -3.23
C ASN A 65 4.38 -9.21 -2.53
N SER A 66 3.66 -8.35 -3.25
CA SER A 66 2.89 -7.28 -2.61
C SER A 66 1.67 -7.85 -1.87
N GLN A 67 1.06 -8.90 -2.41
CA GLN A 67 -0.03 -9.61 -1.73
C GLN A 67 0.47 -10.38 -0.51
N TYR A 68 1.59 -11.11 -0.64
CA TYR A 68 2.19 -11.83 0.47
C TYR A 68 2.60 -10.87 1.59
N ALA A 69 3.24 -9.74 1.26
CA ALA A 69 3.59 -8.72 2.23
C ALA A 69 2.36 -8.11 2.90
N LEU A 70 1.27 -7.89 2.17
CA LEU A 70 0.01 -7.41 2.73
C LEU A 70 -0.62 -8.44 3.70
N GLN A 71 -0.64 -9.72 3.33
CA GLN A 71 -1.13 -10.80 4.19
C GLN A 71 -0.29 -10.94 5.47
N GLN A 72 1.04 -10.85 5.36
CA GLN A 72 1.93 -10.86 6.50
C GLN A 72 1.70 -9.65 7.41
N ALA A 73 1.58 -8.45 6.84
CA ALA A 73 1.27 -7.23 7.59
C ALA A 73 -0.06 -7.36 8.33
N PHE A 74 -1.11 -7.85 7.67
CA PHE A 74 -2.41 -8.08 8.31
C PHE A 74 -2.35 -9.02 9.52
N ASN A 75 -1.58 -10.11 9.41
CA ASN A 75 -1.39 -11.05 10.51
C ASN A 75 -0.61 -10.43 11.67
N GLN A 76 0.45 -9.67 11.38
CA GLN A 76 1.24 -8.99 12.41
C GLN A 76 0.44 -7.91 13.15
N THR A 77 -0.44 -7.19 12.45
CA THR A 77 -1.30 -6.17 13.05
C THR A 77 -2.50 -6.75 13.80
N LYS A 78 -2.66 -8.08 13.80
CA LYS A 78 -3.77 -8.83 14.42
C LYS A 78 -5.14 -8.33 13.97
N GLY A 79 -5.26 -7.90 12.71
CA GLY A 79 -6.50 -7.35 12.16
C GLY A 79 -6.95 -6.02 12.79
N ARG A 80 -6.06 -5.29 13.48
CA ARG A 80 -6.37 -3.92 13.90
C ARG A 80 -6.57 -3.06 12.66
N GLN A 81 -7.61 -2.21 12.68
CA GLN A 81 -7.83 -1.21 11.62
C GLN A 81 -6.63 -0.27 11.55
N GLN A 82 -5.75 -0.51 10.60
CA GLN A 82 -4.56 0.29 10.36
C GLN A 82 -4.48 0.65 8.89
N TYR A 83 -4.01 1.88 8.63
CA TYR A 83 -3.66 2.32 7.30
C TYR A 83 -2.31 1.74 6.91
N LEU A 84 -2.24 1.18 5.72
CA LEU A 84 -1.07 0.58 5.12
C LEU A 84 -0.68 1.37 3.88
N TRP A 85 0.61 1.44 3.62
CA TRP A 85 1.15 2.02 2.41
C TRP A 85 2.12 1.03 1.75
N LEU A 86 1.89 0.72 0.49
CA LEU A 86 2.80 -0.05 -0.35
C LEU A 86 2.77 0.48 -1.78
N ASP A 87 3.95 0.64 -2.37
CA ASP A 87 4.14 1.30 -3.67
C ASP A 87 3.27 0.71 -4.81
N ALA A 88 3.15 -0.61 -4.94
CA ALA A 88 2.42 -1.23 -6.05
C ALA A 88 0.90 -1.02 -6.01
N ILE A 89 0.33 -0.65 -4.86
CA ILE A 89 -1.11 -0.41 -4.72
C ILE A 89 -1.40 1.07 -4.51
N CYS A 90 -0.61 1.74 -3.67
CA CYS A 90 -0.84 3.14 -3.32
C CYS A 90 -0.39 4.12 -4.41
N ILE A 91 0.53 3.73 -5.29
CA ILE A 91 0.96 4.53 -6.44
C ILE A 91 0.25 4.03 -7.70
N ASP A 92 -0.26 4.93 -8.53
CA ASP A 92 -0.82 4.55 -9.82
C ASP A 92 0.31 4.13 -10.76
N GLN A 93 0.45 2.81 -10.94
CA GLN A 93 1.50 2.23 -11.77
C GLN A 93 1.29 2.47 -13.27
N ASN A 94 0.10 2.91 -13.70
CA ASN A 94 -0.23 3.18 -15.10
C ASN A 94 -0.07 4.67 -15.47
N ASN A 95 0.28 5.53 -14.51
CA ASN A 95 0.46 6.95 -14.73
C ASN A 95 1.91 7.34 -14.40
N ASP A 96 2.78 7.33 -15.40
CA ASP A 96 4.21 7.60 -15.22
C ASP A 96 4.49 8.98 -14.60
N ARG A 97 3.64 9.98 -14.88
CA ARG A 97 3.77 11.30 -14.28
C ARG A 97 3.46 11.27 -12.79
N GLU A 98 2.35 10.65 -12.38
CA GLU A 98 2.01 10.49 -10.96
C GLU A 98 3.07 9.66 -10.25
N LYS A 99 3.43 8.51 -10.83
CA LYS A 99 4.44 7.60 -10.32
C LYS A 99 5.77 8.31 -10.09
N GLY A 100 6.25 9.12 -11.03
CA GLY A 100 7.46 9.92 -10.86
C GLY A 100 7.40 10.83 -9.63
N HIS A 101 6.29 11.54 -9.42
CA HIS A 101 6.11 12.38 -8.23
C HIS A 101 6.04 11.55 -6.94
N GLN A 102 5.33 10.44 -6.92
CA GLN A 102 5.20 9.58 -5.73
C GLN A 102 6.54 8.92 -5.37
N VAL A 103 7.31 8.48 -6.37
CA VAL A 103 8.66 7.93 -6.18
C VAL A 103 9.59 8.99 -5.58
N ALA A 104 9.53 10.24 -6.06
CA ALA A 104 10.28 11.34 -5.46
C ALA A 104 9.91 11.61 -3.99
N LEU A 105 8.67 11.31 -3.59
CA LEU A 105 8.19 11.45 -2.21
C LEU A 105 8.52 10.25 -1.31
N MET A 106 8.97 9.11 -1.84
CA MET A 106 9.14 7.87 -1.06
C MET A 106 9.99 8.05 0.20
N GLY A 107 11.08 8.83 0.12
CA GLY A 107 11.92 9.11 1.29
C GLY A 107 11.13 9.75 2.45
N GLU A 108 10.28 10.72 2.14
CA GLU A 108 9.42 11.39 3.12
C GLU A 108 8.28 10.47 3.59
N LEU A 109 7.72 9.66 2.68
CA LEU A 109 6.67 8.69 3.01
C LEU A 109 7.17 7.62 3.98
N TYR A 110 8.36 7.07 3.78
CA TYR A 110 8.93 6.12 4.74
C TYR A 110 9.29 6.79 6.07
N LYS A 111 9.83 8.01 6.02
CA LYS A 111 10.20 8.78 7.22
C LYS A 111 9.00 9.13 8.11
N ARG A 112 7.83 9.40 7.50
CA ARG A 112 6.58 9.74 8.22
C ARG A 112 5.78 8.52 8.68
N ALA A 113 6.11 7.33 8.18
CA ALA A 113 5.42 6.12 8.59
C ALA A 113 5.64 5.88 10.09
N ALA A 114 4.59 5.47 10.80
CA ALA A 114 4.70 5.15 12.21
C ALA A 114 5.56 3.90 12.43
N GLN A 115 5.51 2.97 11.47
CA GLN A 115 6.32 1.76 11.42
C GLN A 115 6.62 1.40 9.96
N VAL A 116 7.72 0.70 9.74
CA VAL A 116 8.05 0.11 8.44
C VAL A 116 8.20 -1.39 8.62
N LEU A 117 7.38 -2.16 7.90
CA LEU A 117 7.48 -3.62 7.85
C LEU A 117 8.31 -4.00 6.63
N ALA A 118 9.42 -4.71 6.86
CA ALA A 118 10.24 -5.28 5.80
C ALA A 118 9.85 -6.75 5.57
N CYS A 119 9.39 -7.07 4.36
CA CYS A 119 9.10 -8.43 3.93
C CYS A 119 10.31 -8.98 3.17
N VAL A 120 10.97 -9.99 3.74
CA VAL A 120 12.25 -10.55 3.24
C VAL A 120 12.13 -11.94 2.57
N GLY A 121 10.90 -12.44 2.36
CA GLY A 121 10.65 -13.76 1.76
C GLY A 121 10.56 -14.89 2.78
#